data_AF-A0A6M0K6V9-F1
#
_entry.id   AF-A0A6M0K6V9-F1
#
_cell.length_a   1.000
_cell.length_b   1.000
_cell.length_c   1.000
_cell.angle_alpha   90.00
_cell.angle_beta   90.00
_cell.angle_gamma   90.00
#
_symmetry.space_group_name_H-M   'P 1'
#
loop_
_entity.id
_entity.type
_entity.pdbx_description
1 polymer ?
#
loop_
_entity_poly.entity_id
_entity_poly.type
_entity_poly.pdbx_seq_one_letter_code
_entity_poly.pdbx_strand_id
1 'polypeptide(L)'
;VISASQPLRALLGGLLAKGLSRELAIVSDGAGQFAILLHALCWVHAERLIHKLIPLNERQRQDQARVRDEIWTLYADLKAYQRAPDTAAVADLRTRFETIFSQKTSFATLNQTLKRLKAHQGELLLVLLRPDISLHTNGSENDIRSDVKWRKISGGTRSDLGRR
;
A
#
# COMPACT_ATOMS: atom_id res chain seq x y z
N VAL A 1 28.75 4.71 -22.85
CA VAL A 1 28.31 4.67 -21.44
C VAL A 1 27.99 6.09 -21.00
N ILE A 2 26.71 6.48 -21.05
CA ILE A 2 26.21 7.72 -20.44
C ILE A 2 25.24 7.24 -19.37
N SER A 3 25.72 7.24 -18.13
CA SER A 3 25.00 6.81 -16.94
C SER A 3 24.02 7.91 -16.54
N ALA A 4 22.72 7.65 -16.69
CA ALA A 4 21.62 8.55 -16.33
C ALA A 4 21.41 8.66 -14.80
N SER A 5 22.49 8.84 -14.02
CA SER A 5 22.47 8.90 -12.55
C SER A 5 22.79 10.28 -11.96
N GLN A 6 23.10 11.28 -12.80
CA GLN A 6 23.51 12.62 -12.34
C GLN A 6 22.38 13.64 -12.05
N PRO A 7 21.20 13.65 -12.70
CA PRO A 7 20.28 14.79 -12.52
C PRO A 7 19.57 14.80 -11.17
N LEU A 8 19.30 13.64 -10.57
CA LEU A 8 18.54 13.54 -9.31
C LEU A 8 19.39 13.95 -8.08
N ARG A 9 20.68 13.61 -8.07
CA ARG A 9 21.61 14.03 -7.00
C ARG A 9 21.84 15.53 -7.01
N ALA A 10 21.96 16.14 -8.19
CA ALA A 10 22.08 17.59 -8.34
C ALA A 10 20.80 18.32 -7.89
N LEU A 11 19.62 17.76 -8.22
CA LEU A 11 18.33 18.31 -7.78
C LEU A 11 18.19 18.25 -6.25
N LEU A 12 18.46 17.10 -5.62
CA LEU A 12 18.40 16.96 -4.15
C LEU A 12 19.44 17.83 -3.44
N GLY A 13 20.67 17.92 -3.97
CA GLY A 13 21.70 18.81 -3.43
C GLY A 13 21.29 20.28 -3.47
N GLY A 14 20.67 20.72 -4.58
CA GLY A 14 20.14 22.07 -4.72
C GLY A 14 18.91 22.34 -3.83
N LEU A 15 18.12 21.31 -3.52
CA LEU A 15 16.95 21.38 -2.65
C LEU A 15 17.33 21.41 -1.15
N LEU A 16 18.31 20.61 -0.74
CA LEU A 16 18.88 20.63 0.62
C LEU A 16 19.60 21.96 0.90
N ALA A 17 20.33 22.51 -0.08
CA ALA A 17 20.97 23.82 0.01
C ALA A 17 19.95 24.98 0.15
N LYS A 18 18.68 24.74 -0.19
CA LYS A 18 17.56 25.68 -0.05
C LYS A 18 16.70 25.44 1.20
N GLY A 19 17.14 24.60 2.13
CA GLY A 19 16.50 24.43 3.44
C GLY A 19 15.44 23.34 3.53
N LEU A 20 15.36 22.41 2.57
CA LEU A 20 14.51 21.21 2.73
C LEU A 20 15.03 20.32 3.86
N SER A 21 14.17 20.03 4.84
CA SER A 21 14.55 19.26 6.02
C SER A 21 14.74 17.77 5.68
N ARG A 22 15.62 17.10 6.43
CA ARG A 22 15.80 15.64 6.38
C ARG A 22 14.56 14.85 6.82
N GLU A 23 13.52 15.55 7.28
CA GLU A 23 12.24 15.00 7.73
C GLU A 23 11.20 14.88 6.62
N LEU A 24 11.54 15.28 5.38
CA LEU A 24 10.66 15.12 4.23
C LEU A 24 10.46 13.62 3.94
N ALA A 25 9.24 13.13 4.09
CA ALA A 25 8.90 11.77 3.76
C ALA A 25 8.55 11.63 2.27
N ILE A 26 9.12 10.63 1.59
CA ILE A 26 8.74 10.28 0.22
C ILE A 26 7.90 9.01 0.26
N VAL A 27 6.71 9.04 -0.36
CA VAL A 27 5.84 7.88 -0.54
C VAL A 27 6.07 7.33 -1.95
N SER A 28 6.56 6.09 -2.08
CA SER A 28 6.73 5.47 -3.41
C SER A 28 6.39 3.98 -3.43
N ASP A 29 6.58 3.34 -4.58
CA ASP A 29 6.46 1.91 -4.81
C ASP A 29 7.69 1.09 -4.38
N GLY A 30 8.75 1.73 -3.87
CA GLY A 30 9.99 1.06 -3.48
C GLY A 30 11.15 1.21 -4.47
N ALA A 31 11.09 2.12 -5.45
CA ALA A 31 12.26 2.45 -6.27
C ALA A 31 13.42 2.99 -5.41
N GLY A 32 14.49 2.20 -5.25
CA GLY A 32 15.62 2.46 -4.33
C GLY A 32 16.43 3.74 -4.57
N GLN A 33 16.09 4.51 -5.62
CA GLN A 33 16.68 5.81 -5.93
C GLN A 33 16.33 6.93 -4.93
N PHE A 34 15.45 6.67 -3.96
CA PHE A 34 15.00 7.65 -2.95
C PHE A 34 15.49 7.37 -1.51
N ALA A 35 16.41 6.44 -1.31
CA ALA A 35 16.90 5.99 0.01
C ALA A 35 17.73 7.02 0.82
N ILE A 36 17.60 8.32 0.53
CA ILE A 36 18.33 9.42 1.18
C ILE A 36 17.44 10.14 2.22
N LEU A 37 16.13 9.88 2.22
CA LEU A 37 15.10 10.49 3.09
C LEU A 37 14.25 9.43 3.80
N LEU A 38 13.45 9.83 4.79
CA LEU A 38 12.41 8.99 5.39
C LEU A 38 11.50 8.46 4.29
N HIS A 39 11.44 7.14 4.12
CA HIS A 39 10.75 6.50 3.01
C HIS A 39 9.50 5.76 3.51
N ALA A 40 8.35 6.09 2.94
CA ALA A 40 7.10 5.39 3.14
C ALA A 40 6.75 4.59 1.89
N LEU A 41 6.18 3.41 2.10
CA LEU A 41 5.65 2.61 0.99
C LEU A 41 4.17 2.92 0.77
N CYS A 42 3.80 3.03 -0.51
CA CYS A 42 2.42 3.21 -0.93
C CYS A 42 1.61 1.94 -0.68
N TRP A 43 0.55 2.06 0.13
CA TRP A 43 -0.35 0.94 0.46
C TRP A 43 -1.09 0.37 -0.74
N VAL A 44 -1.46 1.21 -1.71
CA VAL A 44 -2.12 0.75 -2.94
C VAL A 44 -1.17 -0.10 -3.78
N HIS A 45 0.11 0.25 -3.86
CA HIS A 45 1.10 -0.57 -4.55
C HIS A 45 1.37 -1.88 -3.80
N ALA A 46 1.44 -1.85 -2.48
CA ALA A 46 1.56 -3.06 -1.66
C ALA A 46 0.38 -4.02 -1.90
N GLU A 47 -0.85 -3.51 -1.91
CA GLU A 47 -2.05 -4.30 -2.22
C GLU A 47 -2.02 -4.83 -3.65
N ARG A 48 -1.58 -4.02 -4.62
CA ARG A 48 -1.53 -4.39 -6.04
C ARG A 48 -0.61 -5.58 -6.30
N LEU A 49 0.48 -5.74 -5.53
CA LEU A 49 1.35 -6.91 -5.60
C LEU A 49 0.61 -8.21 -5.25
N ILE A 50 -0.40 -8.13 -4.37
CA ILE A 50 -1.26 -9.25 -3.99
C ILE A 50 -2.39 -9.42 -5.01
N HIS A 51 -3.04 -8.33 -5.43
CA HIS A 51 -4.13 -8.37 -6.41
C HIS A 51 -3.72 -9.00 -7.75
N LYS A 52 -2.52 -8.72 -8.22
CA LYS A 52 -2.01 -9.25 -9.50
C LYS A 52 -1.63 -10.73 -9.47
N LEU A 53 -1.61 -11.38 -8.29
CA LEU A 53 -1.35 -12.81 -8.22
C LEU A 53 -2.48 -13.58 -8.93
N ILE A 54 -2.11 -14.61 -9.68
CA ILE A 54 -3.05 -15.43 -10.44
C ILE A 54 -3.35 -16.69 -9.61
N PRO A 55 -4.53 -16.82 -8.98
CA PRO A 55 -4.92 -18.04 -8.29
C PRO A 55 -5.20 -19.15 -9.30
N LEU A 56 -4.76 -20.37 -9.00
CA LEU A 56 -4.90 -21.55 -9.86
C LEU A 56 -6.12 -22.40 -9.50
N ASN A 57 -6.74 -22.14 -8.35
CA ASN A 57 -7.95 -22.83 -7.90
C ASN A 57 -8.79 -21.92 -6.99
N GLU A 58 -10.01 -22.37 -6.69
CA GLU A 58 -10.98 -21.59 -5.93
C GLU A 58 -10.53 -21.30 -4.50
N ARG A 59 -9.85 -22.25 -3.84
CA ARG A 59 -9.30 -22.04 -2.49
C ARG A 59 -8.27 -20.90 -2.48
N GLN A 60 -7.39 -20.86 -3.49
CA GLN A 60 -6.42 -19.76 -3.63
C GLN A 60 -7.09 -18.42 -3.93
N ARG A 61 -8.17 -18.42 -4.73
CA ARG A 61 -8.97 -17.22 -4.99
C ARG A 61 -9.60 -16.66 -3.72
N GLN A 62 -10.16 -17.54 -2.89
CA GLN A 62 -10.76 -17.17 -1.60
C GLN A 62 -9.71 -16.66 -0.62
N ASP A 63 -8.56 -17.33 -0.51
CA ASP A 63 -7.44 -16.88 0.30
C ASP A 63 -6.95 -15.49 -0.13
N GLN A 64 -6.81 -15.25 -1.44
CA GLN A 64 -6.42 -13.95 -1.98
C GLN A 64 -7.47 -12.88 -1.68
N ALA A 65 -8.76 -13.14 -1.90
CA ALA A 65 -9.83 -12.18 -1.65
C ALA A 65 -9.88 -11.77 -0.18
N ARG A 66 -9.84 -12.76 0.73
CA ARG A 66 -9.87 -12.53 2.18
C ARG A 66 -8.70 -11.67 2.64
N VAL A 67 -7.48 -12.00 2.22
CA VAL A 67 -6.28 -11.20 2.57
C VAL A 67 -6.39 -9.77 2.04
N ARG A 68 -6.92 -9.58 0.82
CA ARG A 68 -7.11 -8.23 0.26
C ARG A 68 -8.13 -7.43 1.06
N ASP A 69 -9.25 -8.03 1.47
CA ASP A 69 -10.27 -7.35 2.27
C ASP A 69 -9.73 -6.92 3.64
N GLU A 70 -8.93 -7.76 4.29
CA GLU A 70 -8.24 -7.44 5.55
C GLU A 70 -7.26 -6.26 5.37
N ILE A 71 -6.49 -6.24 4.28
CA ILE A 71 -5.59 -5.14 3.94
C ILE A 71 -6.36 -3.84 3.71
N TRP A 72 -7.46 -3.89 2.95
CA TRP A 72 -8.28 -2.69 2.70
C TRP A 72 -8.94 -2.17 3.97
N THR A 73 -9.33 -3.05 4.88
CA THR A 73 -9.87 -2.68 6.19
C THR A 73 -8.79 -1.98 7.02
N LEU A 74 -7.58 -2.56 7.12
CA LEU A 74 -6.46 -1.92 7.81
C LEU A 74 -6.11 -0.56 7.18
N TYR A 75 -6.09 -0.47 5.84
CA TYR A 75 -5.85 0.80 5.14
C TYR A 75 -6.92 1.86 5.45
N ALA A 76 -8.19 1.47 5.53
CA ALA A 76 -9.26 2.38 5.91
C ALA A 76 -9.05 2.94 7.32
N ASP A 77 -8.63 2.08 8.26
CA ASP A 77 -8.36 2.48 9.64
C ASP A 77 -7.10 3.33 9.77
N LEU A 78 -6.06 3.04 8.98
CA LEU A 78 -4.87 3.91 8.88
C LEU A 78 -5.24 5.31 8.37
N LYS A 79 -6.16 5.42 7.40
CA LYS A 79 -6.71 6.72 6.97
C LYS A 79 -7.55 7.40 8.04
N ALA A 80 -8.25 6.64 8.88
CA ALA A 80 -9.02 7.21 9.99
C ALA A 80 -8.06 7.77 11.06
N TYR A 81 -7.07 6.97 11.46
CA TYR A 81 -5.97 7.39 12.33
C TYR A 81 -5.26 8.63 11.79
N GLN A 82 -4.99 8.68 10.47
CA GLN A 82 -4.36 9.85 9.84
C GLN A 82 -5.12 11.16 10.10
N ARG A 83 -6.46 11.11 10.11
CA ARG A 83 -7.31 12.29 10.30
C ARG A 83 -7.46 12.67 11.77
N ALA A 84 -7.43 11.70 12.66
CA ALA A 84 -7.56 11.87 14.10
C ALA A 84 -6.60 10.89 14.80
N PRO A 85 -5.31 11.25 14.95
CA PRO A 85 -4.33 10.36 15.54
C PRO A 85 -4.66 10.10 17.01
N ASP A 86 -4.71 8.82 17.38
CA ASP A 86 -4.89 8.35 18.75
C ASP A 86 -3.80 7.35 19.10
N THR A 87 -2.92 7.73 20.03
CA THR A 87 -1.77 6.90 20.43
C THR A 87 -2.20 5.55 21.00
N ALA A 88 -3.40 5.43 21.56
CA ALA A 88 -3.94 4.16 22.04
C ALA A 88 -4.21 3.16 20.91
N ALA A 89 -4.53 3.63 19.71
CA ALA A 89 -4.80 2.79 18.53
C ALA A 89 -3.54 2.22 17.87
N VAL A 90 -2.36 2.79 18.14
CA VAL A 90 -1.10 2.42 17.46
C VAL A 90 -0.74 0.95 17.67
N ALA A 91 -0.92 0.44 18.89
CA ALA A 91 -0.60 -0.96 19.22
C ALA A 91 -1.54 -1.95 18.50
N ASP A 92 -2.83 -1.63 18.40
CA ASP A 92 -3.81 -2.44 17.66
C ASP A 92 -3.47 -2.47 16.16
N LEU A 93 -3.25 -1.30 15.54
CA LEU A 93 -2.92 -1.20 14.12
C LEU A 93 -1.65 -1.98 13.75
N ARG A 94 -0.64 -1.95 14.62
CA ARG A 94 0.58 -2.77 14.46
C ARG A 94 0.30 -4.26 14.61
N THR A 95 -0.49 -4.66 15.59
CA THR A 95 -0.86 -6.07 15.81
C THR A 95 -1.67 -6.62 14.63
N ARG A 96 -2.60 -5.83 14.09
CA ARG A 96 -3.39 -6.20 12.91
C ARG A 96 -2.52 -6.33 11.66
N PHE A 97 -1.58 -5.41 11.45
CA PHE A 97 -0.56 -5.56 10.41
C PHE A 97 0.18 -6.89 10.55
N GLU A 98 0.74 -7.16 11.73
CA GLU A 98 1.49 -8.39 12.00
C GLU A 98 0.66 -9.64 11.75
N THR A 99 -0.60 -9.62 12.18
CA THR A 99 -1.56 -10.71 11.98
C THR A 99 -1.77 -10.96 10.50
N ILE A 100 -2.06 -9.92 9.72
CA ILE A 100 -2.38 -10.03 8.29
C ILE A 100 -1.16 -10.55 7.49
N PHE A 101 0.02 -10.00 7.73
CA PHE A 101 1.21 -10.31 6.94
C PHE A 101 1.97 -11.56 7.42
N SER A 102 1.54 -12.18 8.53
CA SER A 102 2.09 -13.46 9.03
C SER A 102 1.24 -14.67 8.67
N GLN A 103 0.13 -14.47 7.97
CA GLN A 103 -0.80 -15.55 7.61
C GLN A 103 -0.15 -16.64 6.77
N LYS A 104 -0.63 -17.86 6.96
CA LYS A 104 -0.33 -19.01 6.11
C LYS A 104 -1.61 -19.42 5.39
N THR A 105 -1.60 -19.27 4.07
CA THR A 105 -2.70 -19.63 3.18
C THR A 105 -2.35 -20.88 2.35
N SER A 106 -3.31 -21.40 1.59
CA SER A 106 -3.07 -22.47 0.61
C SER A 106 -2.28 -21.98 -0.62
N PHE A 107 -2.07 -20.66 -0.76
CA PHE A 107 -1.42 -20.04 -1.90
C PHE A 107 0.03 -19.67 -1.58
N ALA A 108 0.98 -20.53 -1.97
CA ALA A 108 2.40 -20.36 -1.63
C ALA A 108 2.99 -19.01 -2.09
N THR A 109 2.65 -18.56 -3.30
CA THR A 109 3.11 -17.26 -3.83
C THR A 109 2.57 -16.10 -3.01
N LEU A 110 1.30 -16.17 -2.57
CA LEU A 110 0.72 -15.17 -1.66
C LEU A 110 1.49 -15.13 -0.34
N ASN A 111 1.77 -16.28 0.26
CA ASN A 111 2.54 -16.36 1.51
C ASN A 111 3.92 -15.72 1.38
N GLN A 112 4.61 -15.92 0.24
CA GLN A 112 5.90 -15.28 -0.02
C GLN A 112 5.78 -13.76 -0.16
N THR A 113 4.76 -13.28 -0.87
CA THR A 113 4.48 -11.84 -1.01
C THR A 113 4.18 -11.20 0.34
N LEU A 114 3.35 -11.84 1.18
CA LEU A 114 3.05 -11.37 2.54
C LEU A 114 4.32 -11.29 3.40
N LYS A 115 5.17 -12.31 3.36
CA LYS A 115 6.45 -12.31 4.07
C LYS A 115 7.37 -11.17 3.63
N ARG A 116 7.43 -10.86 2.32
CA ARG A 116 8.21 -9.73 1.81
C ARG A 116 7.66 -8.40 2.30
N LEU A 117 6.34 -8.18 2.18
CA LEU A 117 5.69 -6.96 2.66
C LEU A 117 5.83 -6.77 4.18
N LYS A 118 5.80 -7.87 4.94
CA LYS A 118 6.07 -7.86 6.39
C LYS A 118 7.42 -7.25 6.72
N ALA A 119 8.47 -7.58 5.95
CA ALA A 119 9.81 -7.05 6.19
C ALA A 119 9.89 -5.52 6.03
N HIS A 120 8.93 -4.91 5.34
CA HIS A 120 8.80 -3.47 5.13
C HIS A 120 7.77 -2.81 6.07
N GLN A 121 7.47 -3.42 7.23
CA GLN A 121 6.52 -2.89 8.20
C GLN A 121 6.81 -1.44 8.60
N GLY A 122 8.09 -1.09 8.80
CA GLY A 122 8.49 0.27 9.21
C GLY A 122 8.07 1.32 8.19
N GLU A 123 8.23 1.02 6.91
CA GLU A 123 7.89 1.93 5.81
C GLU A 123 6.38 1.98 5.54
N LEU A 124 5.68 0.84 5.65
CA LEU A 124 4.22 0.77 5.48
C LEU A 124 3.45 1.41 6.63
N LEU A 125 3.97 1.32 7.86
CA LEU A 125 3.34 1.90 9.05
C LEU A 125 3.95 3.25 9.46
N LEU A 126 4.73 3.90 8.59
CA LEU A 126 5.36 5.19 8.92
C LEU A 126 4.32 6.26 9.29
N VAL A 127 3.09 6.17 8.77
CA VAL A 127 1.97 7.06 9.12
C VAL A 127 1.68 7.08 10.62
N LEU A 128 1.98 6.00 11.35
CA LEU A 128 1.73 5.92 12.80
C LEU A 128 2.67 6.86 13.57
N LEU A 129 3.85 7.15 13.02
CA LEU A 129 4.82 8.10 13.56
C LEU A 129 4.67 9.49 12.92
N ARG A 130 4.24 9.54 11.65
CA ARG A 130 4.12 10.76 10.86
C ARG A 130 2.76 10.80 10.15
N PRO A 131 1.67 11.16 10.87
CA PRO A 131 0.32 11.20 10.29
C PRO A 131 0.19 12.19 9.12
N ASP A 132 1.10 13.14 8.98
CA ASP A 132 1.16 14.10 7.88
C ASP A 132 1.46 13.47 6.51
N ILE A 133 2.01 12.25 6.46
CA ILE A 133 2.44 11.62 5.20
C ILE A 133 1.29 10.89 4.52
N SER A 134 1.20 10.98 3.19
CA SER A 134 0.18 10.22 2.46
C SER A 134 0.41 8.71 2.55
N LEU A 135 -0.67 7.93 2.62
CA LEU A 135 -0.62 6.47 2.52
C LEU A 135 -0.52 5.96 1.08
N HIS A 136 -0.65 6.86 0.10
CA HIS A 136 -0.74 6.52 -1.31
C HIS A 136 -0.16 7.65 -2.18
N THR A 137 0.21 7.33 -3.42
CA THR A 137 0.62 8.34 -4.40
C THR A 137 -0.60 8.84 -5.19
N ASN A 138 -0.54 10.07 -5.73
CA ASN A 138 -1.62 10.61 -6.58
C ASN A 138 -1.94 9.68 -7.76
N GLY A 139 -0.93 9.04 -8.36
CA GLY A 139 -1.14 8.04 -9.42
C GLY A 139 -1.93 6.83 -8.93
N SER A 140 -1.65 6.34 -7.73
CA SER A 140 -2.37 5.21 -7.13
C SER A 140 -3.77 5.56 -6.61
N GLU A 141 -4.09 6.84 -6.41
CA GLU A 141 -5.46 7.28 -6.13
C GLU A 141 -6.40 6.97 -7.31
N ASN A 142 -5.90 7.12 -8.54
CA ASN A 142 -6.66 6.75 -9.74
C ASN A 142 -6.93 5.24 -9.80
N ASP A 143 -5.99 4.40 -9.37
CA ASP A 143 -6.18 2.95 -9.27
C ASP A 143 -7.31 2.63 -8.27
N ILE A 144 -7.33 3.27 -7.09
CA ILE A 144 -8.42 3.12 -6.10
C ILE A 144 -9.77 3.50 -6.72
N ARG A 145 -9.84 4.66 -7.40
CA ARG A 145 -11.09 5.14 -8.03
C ARG A 145 -11.58 4.19 -9.11
N SER A 146 -10.65 3.61 -9.88
CA SER A 146 -10.94 2.63 -10.93
C SER A 146 -11.52 1.35 -10.35
N ASP A 147 -10.93 0.83 -9.27
CA ASP A 147 -11.39 -0.38 -8.58
C ASP A 147 -12.72 -0.17 -7.86
N VAL A 148 -12.93 0.99 -7.22
CA VAL A 148 -14.22 1.37 -6.61
C VAL A 148 -15.30 1.52 -7.67
N LYS A 149 -14.96 2.12 -8.83
CA LYS A 149 -15.88 2.21 -9.97
C LYS A 149 -16.24 0.82 -10.50
N TRP A 150 -15.26 -0.07 -10.66
CA TRP A 150 -15.48 -1.46 -11.05
C TRP A 150 -16.38 -2.22 -10.07
N ARG A 151 -16.10 -2.11 -8.75
CA ARG A 151 -16.93 -2.71 -7.69
C ARG A 151 -18.36 -2.17 -7.68
N LYS A 152 -18.56 -0.87 -7.93
CA LYS A 152 -19.90 -0.27 -8.05
C LYS A 152 -20.64 -0.78 -9.29
N ILE A 153 -19.95 -1.01 -10.41
CA ILE A 153 -20.56 -1.54 -11.64
C ILE A 153 -20.89 -3.02 -11.49
N SER A 154 -20.05 -3.82 -10.82
CA SER A 154 -20.31 -5.24 -10.59
C SER A 154 -21.21 -5.53 -9.38
N GLY A 155 -21.44 -4.54 -8.51
CA GLY A 155 -22.34 -4.60 -7.35
C GLY A 155 -23.79 -4.19 -7.67
N GLY A 156 -24.09 -3.79 -8.91
CA GLY A 156 -25.46 -3.65 -9.38
C GLY A 156 -26.07 -5.04 -9.54
N THR A 157 -27.13 -5.32 -8.78
CA THR A 157 -27.95 -6.53 -8.92
C THR A 157 -28.35 -6.67 -10.37
N ARG A 158 -27.73 -7.62 -11.08
CA ARG A 158 -28.18 -8.05 -12.40
C ARG A 158 -29.48 -8.81 -12.16
N SER A 159 -30.60 -8.10 -12.14
CA SER A 159 -31.91 -8.73 -12.11
C SER A 159 -32.11 -9.48 -13.42
N ASP A 160 -32.62 -10.72 -13.33
CA ASP A 160 -32.95 -11.62 -14.44
C ASP A 160 -34.16 -11.13 -15.28
N LEU A 161 -34.24 -9.84 -15.59
CA LEU A 161 -35.25 -9.27 -16.46
C LEU A 161 -34.58 -8.57 -17.64
N GLY A 162 -34.20 -9.38 -18.62
CA GLY A 162 -33.64 -8.92 -19.89
C GLY A 162 -33.62 -9.98 -20.97
N ARG A 163 -34.64 -10.85 -21.01
CA ARG A 163 -34.94 -11.67 -22.19
C ARG A 163 -36.20 -11.12 -22.85
N ARG A 164 -36.01 -10.20 -23.81
CA ARG A 164 -36.82 -10.06 -25.02
C ARG A 164 -35.92 -9.53 -26.12
#